data_AF-A0A6I5R605-F1
#
_entry.id   AF-A0A6I5R605-F1
#
_cell.length_a   1.000
_cell.length_b   1.000
_cell.length_c   1.000
_cell.angle_alpha   90.00
_cell.angle_beta   90.00
_cell.angle_gamma   90.00
#
_symmetry.space_group_name_H-M   'P 1'
#
loop_
_entity.id
_entity.type
_entity.pdbx_description
1 polymer ?
#
loop_
_entity_poly.entity_id
_entity_poly.type
_entity_poly.pdbx_seq_one_letter_code
_entity_poly.pdbx_strand_id
1 'polypeptide(L)'
;MKFYSLCTTLPTGLFLWLGFFIPARISPQQFNSSLALAQTSPEEIEQQCQIAALEAVSTIEDGRNVQVVDVIGIDLSSGYVGYPANAPMGAIIRLDGSATSDVLSSPQFMATVSSQIITQCQPVSLIEFQMNYTGWAEIYGLVDDSVVAFKCMEADTDANRAPWGQRFCL
;
A
#
# COMPACT_ATOMS: atom_id res chain seq x y z
N MET A 1 23.25 -2.08 3.53
CA MET A 1 23.92 -2.99 4.50
C MET A 1 23.93 -4.39 3.92
N LYS A 2 25.08 -5.08 3.92
CA LYS A 2 25.23 -6.50 3.53
C LYS A 2 25.34 -7.34 4.79
N PHE A 3 24.57 -8.41 4.92
CA PHE A 3 24.96 -9.59 5.69
C PHE A 3 24.41 -10.87 5.05
N TYR A 4 25.29 -11.87 4.97
CA TYR A 4 25.09 -13.20 4.41
C TYR A 4 24.48 -14.17 5.44
N SER A 5 23.62 -15.07 4.94
CA SER A 5 23.56 -16.54 5.15
C SER A 5 24.25 -17.20 6.37
N LEU A 6 23.53 -18.04 7.11
CA LEU A 6 23.70 -19.52 7.17
C LEU A 6 23.02 -20.17 8.42
N CYS A 7 22.70 -21.46 8.25
CA CYS A 7 22.63 -22.53 9.28
C CYS A 7 21.35 -22.66 10.12
N THR A 8 20.80 -23.85 10.43
CA THR A 8 21.00 -25.25 10.02
C THR A 8 19.88 -26.09 10.67
N THR A 9 19.59 -27.22 10.04
CA THR A 9 18.81 -28.40 10.44
C THR A 9 18.99 -28.96 11.87
N LEU A 10 17.86 -29.35 12.48
CA LEU A 10 17.50 -30.57 13.28
C LEU A 10 18.53 -31.26 14.21
N PRO A 11 18.06 -31.81 15.35
CA PRO A 11 17.80 -33.25 15.34
C PRO A 11 16.54 -33.72 16.09
N THR A 12 16.13 -34.91 15.65
CA THR A 12 15.12 -35.85 16.15
C THR A 12 15.39 -36.34 17.58
N GLY A 13 14.34 -36.42 18.38
CA GLY A 13 14.35 -36.99 19.73
C GLY A 13 13.13 -37.87 19.96
N LEU A 14 13.32 -39.18 19.85
CA LEU A 14 12.37 -40.25 20.11
C LEU A 14 12.19 -40.42 21.63
N PHE A 15 10.98 -40.31 22.16
CA PHE A 15 10.64 -40.81 23.50
C PHE A 15 9.28 -41.51 23.47
N LEU A 16 9.34 -42.85 23.53
CA LEU A 16 8.23 -43.71 23.93
C LEU A 16 8.27 -43.82 25.47
N TRP A 17 7.13 -43.70 26.16
CA TRP A 17 6.78 -44.53 27.33
C TRP A 17 5.30 -44.30 27.76
N LEU A 18 4.51 -45.36 27.62
CA LEU A 18 3.46 -45.88 28.51
C LEU A 18 2.48 -44.92 29.22
N GLY A 19 1.26 -44.90 28.69
CA GLY A 19 -0.01 -45.22 29.36
C GLY A 19 -0.29 -44.74 30.78
N PHE A 20 -1.20 -43.76 30.89
CA PHE A 20 -2.18 -43.67 31.99
C PHE A 20 -3.50 -43.07 31.46
N PHE A 21 -4.58 -43.83 31.64
CA PHE A 21 -5.98 -43.40 31.46
C PHE A 21 -6.37 -42.51 32.64
N ILE A 22 -6.75 -41.25 32.40
CA ILE A 22 -7.50 -40.42 33.34
C ILE A 22 -8.57 -39.66 32.54
N PRO A 23 -9.88 -39.93 32.73
CA PRO A 23 -10.94 -39.08 32.20
C PRO A 23 -11.15 -37.92 33.18
N ALA A 24 -10.53 -36.77 32.92
CA ALA A 24 -10.77 -35.56 33.68
C ALA A 24 -11.51 -34.53 32.81
N ARG A 25 -12.78 -34.35 33.18
CA ARG A 25 -13.74 -33.29 32.82
C ARG A 25 -13.16 -32.12 32.02
N ILE A 26 -13.66 -32.00 30.79
CA ILE A 26 -13.72 -30.73 30.06
C ILE A 26 -14.56 -29.77 30.90
N SER A 27 -13.90 -28.84 31.57
CA SER A 27 -14.56 -27.61 32.03
C SER A 27 -14.38 -26.59 30.90
N PRO A 28 -15.46 -26.11 30.26
CA PRO A 28 -15.34 -24.97 29.37
C PRO A 28 -15.11 -23.75 30.26
N GLN A 29 -13.86 -23.42 30.54
CA GLN A 29 -13.58 -22.05 30.96
C GLN A 29 -13.94 -21.16 29.79
N GLN A 30 -14.97 -20.36 30.02
CA GLN A 30 -15.42 -19.25 29.21
C GLN A 30 -14.19 -18.51 28.65
N PHE A 31 -13.91 -18.69 27.37
CA PHE A 31 -13.29 -17.64 26.59
C PHE A 31 -14.29 -16.48 26.63
N ASN A 32 -14.09 -15.57 27.58
CA ASN A 32 -14.59 -14.22 27.46
C ASN A 32 -13.90 -13.62 26.23
N SER A 33 -14.47 -13.87 25.06
CA SER A 33 -14.15 -13.18 23.82
C SER A 33 -14.72 -11.77 23.92
N SER A 34 -14.13 -10.96 24.79
CA SER A 34 -14.13 -9.51 24.56
C SER A 34 -13.41 -9.31 23.22
N LEU A 35 -14.20 -8.97 22.20
CA LEU A 35 -13.74 -8.34 20.96
C LEU A 35 -12.92 -7.11 21.33
N ALA A 36 -11.63 -7.30 21.63
CA ALA A 36 -10.65 -6.26 21.47
C ALA A 36 -10.55 -6.06 19.95
N LEU A 37 -11.04 -4.93 19.45
CA LEU A 37 -10.63 -4.45 18.13
C LEU A 37 -9.10 -4.41 18.18
N ALA A 38 -8.44 -5.33 17.49
CA ALA A 38 -7.00 -5.32 17.36
C ALA A 38 -6.65 -4.01 16.65
N GLN A 39 -6.23 -3.01 17.41
CA GLN A 39 -5.71 -1.77 16.86
C GLN A 39 -4.32 -2.12 16.33
N THR A 40 -4.17 -2.14 15.01
CA THR A 40 -2.86 -2.27 14.37
C THR A 40 -1.96 -1.18 14.91
N SER A 41 -0.80 -1.56 15.43
CA SER A 41 0.15 -0.60 15.98
C SER A 41 0.72 0.31 14.87
N PRO A 42 1.16 1.53 15.19
CA PRO A 42 1.79 2.41 14.21
C PRO A 42 2.99 1.76 13.50
N GLU A 43 3.75 0.93 14.20
CA GLU A 43 4.90 0.21 13.65
C GLU A 43 4.47 -0.86 12.63
N GLU A 44 3.40 -1.61 12.91
CA GLU A 44 2.85 -2.59 11.97
C GLU A 44 2.29 -1.91 10.71
N ILE A 45 1.63 -0.76 10.85
CA ILE A 45 1.15 0.03 9.71
C ILE A 45 2.32 0.49 8.85
N GLU A 46 3.39 1.02 9.48
CA GLU A 46 4.58 1.45 8.77
C GLU A 46 5.22 0.29 7.99
N GLN A 47 5.36 -0.87 8.62
CA GLN A 47 5.90 -2.07 7.98
C GLN A 47 5.03 -2.55 6.81
N GLN A 48 3.70 -2.54 6.96
CA GLN A 48 2.77 -2.89 5.88
C GLN A 48 2.91 -1.95 4.69
N CYS A 49 3.01 -0.65 4.93
CA CYS A 49 3.21 0.35 3.88
C CYS A 49 4.57 0.19 3.17
N GLN A 50 5.63 -0.15 3.91
CA GLN A 50 6.94 -0.43 3.31
C GLN A 50 6.90 -1.66 2.41
N ILE A 51 6.25 -2.74 2.84
CA ILE A 51 6.08 -3.96 2.04
C ILE A 51 5.29 -3.65 0.78
N ALA A 52 4.15 -2.97 0.91
CA ALA A 52 3.29 -2.60 -0.22
C ALA A 52 4.04 -1.73 -1.26
N ALA A 53 4.85 -0.78 -0.79
CA ALA A 53 5.68 0.04 -1.67
C ALA A 53 6.74 -0.79 -2.39
N LEU A 54 7.43 -1.71 -1.71
CA LEU A 54 8.44 -2.59 -2.31
C LEU A 54 7.83 -3.54 -3.36
N GLU A 55 6.66 -4.12 -3.08
CA GLU A 55 5.95 -4.96 -4.04
C GLU A 55 5.51 -4.16 -5.27
N ALA A 56 5.03 -2.93 -5.07
CA ALA A 56 4.66 -2.04 -6.17
C ALA A 56 5.87 -1.66 -7.03
N VAL A 57 7.00 -1.30 -6.42
CA VAL A 57 8.26 -1.03 -7.12
C VAL A 57 8.67 -2.25 -7.95
N SER A 58 8.72 -3.43 -7.32
CA SER A 58 9.06 -4.67 -8.04
C SER A 58 8.11 -4.94 -9.19
N THR A 59 6.81 -4.69 -9.01
CA THR A 59 5.81 -4.89 -10.06
C THR A 59 6.01 -3.94 -11.23
N ILE A 60 6.32 -2.67 -10.96
CA ILE A 60 6.57 -1.65 -11.99
C ILE A 60 7.83 -1.98 -12.81
N GLU A 61 8.91 -2.38 -12.13
CA GLU A 61 10.21 -2.62 -12.77
C GLU A 61 10.31 -3.99 -13.45
N ASP A 62 9.51 -4.98 -13.03
CA ASP A 62 9.62 -6.35 -13.54
C ASP A 62 9.43 -6.43 -15.06
N GLY A 63 10.42 -7.02 -15.73
CA GLY A 63 10.47 -7.23 -17.18
C GLY A 63 10.48 -5.95 -18.03
N ARG A 64 10.70 -4.76 -17.44
CA ARG A 64 10.55 -3.45 -18.10
C ARG A 64 11.81 -2.61 -17.99
N ASN A 65 12.02 -1.74 -18.99
CA ASN A 65 13.04 -0.69 -18.90
C ASN A 65 12.47 0.56 -18.22
N VAL A 66 12.05 0.40 -16.96
CA VAL A 66 11.54 1.44 -16.07
C VAL A 66 12.18 1.23 -14.70
N GLN A 67 12.48 2.31 -14.02
CA GLN A 67 12.96 2.35 -12.64
C GLN A 67 12.07 3.28 -11.82
N VAL A 68 11.76 2.90 -10.58
CA VAL A 68 11.23 3.82 -9.58
C VAL A 68 12.39 4.58 -8.96
N VAL A 69 12.47 5.88 -9.22
CA VAL A 69 13.57 6.73 -8.71
C VAL A 69 13.29 7.26 -7.32
N ASP A 70 12.01 7.53 -7.00
CA ASP A 70 11.58 8.04 -5.70
C ASP A 70 10.18 7.51 -5.32
N VAL A 71 9.96 7.32 -4.01
CA VAL A 71 8.63 7.16 -3.41
C VAL A 71 8.50 8.16 -2.25
N ILE A 72 7.51 9.05 -2.33
CA ILE A 72 7.36 10.18 -1.41
C ILE A 72 5.97 10.17 -0.79
N GLY A 73 5.89 10.09 0.54
CA GLY A 73 4.63 10.27 1.25
C GLY A 73 4.20 11.74 1.29
N ILE A 74 2.92 12.01 1.07
CA ILE A 74 2.34 13.35 1.10
C ILE A 74 1.11 13.40 2.00
N ASP A 75 0.87 14.58 2.59
CA ASP A 75 -0.37 14.88 3.31
C ASP A 75 -1.38 15.53 2.35
N LEU A 76 -2.59 14.97 2.30
CA LEU A 76 -3.61 15.36 1.32
C LEU A 76 -4.35 16.66 1.68
N SER A 77 -4.23 17.16 2.91
CA SER A 77 -5.00 18.33 3.38
C SER A 77 -4.66 19.62 2.63
N SER A 78 -3.44 19.67 2.10
CA SER A 78 -2.91 20.81 1.33
C SER A 78 -3.45 20.89 -0.10
N GLY A 79 -3.71 19.74 -0.73
CA GLY A 79 -4.07 19.66 -2.15
C GLY A 79 -5.54 19.35 -2.42
N TYR A 80 -6.24 18.73 -1.47
CA TYR A 80 -7.58 18.20 -1.70
C TYR A 80 -8.59 18.65 -0.65
N VAL A 81 -9.85 18.78 -1.08
CA VAL A 81 -11.03 18.86 -0.20
C VAL A 81 -11.85 17.59 -0.29
N GLY A 82 -12.36 17.11 0.85
CA GLY A 82 -13.21 15.92 0.90
C GLY A 82 -12.47 14.58 0.78
N TYR A 83 -11.16 14.55 1.03
CA TYR A 83 -10.40 13.30 1.12
C TYR A 83 -10.83 12.47 2.35
N PRO A 84 -10.63 11.13 2.36
CA PRO A 84 -11.04 10.29 3.47
C PRO A 84 -10.26 10.61 4.75
N ALA A 85 -10.96 11.03 5.81
CA ALA A 85 -10.32 11.42 7.07
C ALA A 85 -9.57 10.27 7.77
N ASN A 86 -9.97 9.02 7.51
CA ASN A 86 -9.32 7.81 8.00
C ASN A 86 -8.10 7.37 7.15
N ALA A 87 -7.89 7.98 5.98
CA ALA A 87 -6.76 7.71 5.09
C ALA A 87 -6.21 9.02 4.51
N PRO A 88 -5.61 9.89 5.35
CA PRO A 88 -5.24 11.25 4.99
C PRO A 88 -3.93 11.36 4.17
N MET A 89 -3.27 10.24 3.89
CA MET A 89 -1.97 10.21 3.22
C MET A 89 -2.12 9.88 1.73
N GLY A 90 -1.18 10.39 0.93
CA GLY A 90 -0.93 9.94 -0.42
C GLY A 90 0.52 9.50 -0.60
N ALA A 91 0.82 8.91 -1.75
CA ALA A 91 2.20 8.64 -2.17
C ALA A 91 2.43 9.08 -3.61
N ILE A 92 3.59 9.70 -3.87
CA ILE A 92 4.09 10.02 -5.20
C ILE A 92 5.16 8.99 -5.55
N ILE A 93 5.02 8.32 -6.70
CA ILE A 93 5.97 7.36 -7.24
C ILE A 93 6.54 7.95 -8.53
N ARG A 94 7.84 8.27 -8.53
CA ARG A 94 8.51 8.83 -9.71
C ARG A 94 9.16 7.72 -10.52
N LEU A 95 8.91 7.72 -11.81
CA LEU A 95 9.36 6.72 -12.77
C LEU A 95 10.34 7.33 -13.76
N ASP A 96 11.40 6.59 -14.09
CA ASP A 96 12.36 6.93 -15.13
C ASP A 96 12.65 5.71 -16.02
N GLY A 97 13.21 5.92 -17.21
CA GLY A 97 13.51 4.87 -18.18
C GLY A 97 12.63 4.92 -19.43
N SER A 98 13.07 4.21 -20.48
CA SER A 98 12.51 4.36 -21.82
C SER A 98 11.08 3.86 -21.97
N ALA A 99 10.62 2.97 -21.08
CA ALA A 99 9.25 2.42 -21.11
C ALA A 99 8.31 3.13 -20.13
N THR A 100 8.73 4.24 -19.49
CA THR A 100 7.91 4.96 -18.50
C THR A 100 6.61 5.47 -19.10
N SER A 101 6.67 6.05 -20.30
CA SER A 101 5.48 6.53 -21.02
C SER A 101 4.47 5.42 -21.27
N ASP A 102 4.93 4.22 -21.64
CA ASP A 102 4.05 3.08 -21.91
C ASP A 102 3.39 2.57 -20.62
N VAL A 103 4.14 2.57 -19.51
CA VAL A 103 3.62 2.20 -18.18
C VAL A 103 2.55 3.18 -17.71
N LEU A 104 2.81 4.48 -17.78
CA LEU A 104 1.84 5.52 -17.38
C LEU A 104 0.62 5.54 -18.30
N SER A 105 0.79 5.20 -19.58
CA SER A 105 -0.30 5.09 -20.56
C SER A 105 -1.17 3.85 -20.39
N SER A 106 -0.96 3.03 -19.35
CA SER A 106 -1.75 1.83 -19.07
C SER A 106 -2.64 2.01 -17.83
N PRO A 107 -3.90 2.48 -18.00
CA PRO A 107 -4.79 2.73 -16.86
C PRO A 107 -5.06 1.50 -16.01
N GLN A 108 -5.19 0.33 -16.62
CA GLN A 108 -5.47 -0.92 -15.91
C GLN A 108 -4.28 -1.33 -15.05
N PHE A 109 -3.05 -1.17 -15.56
CA PHE A 109 -1.84 -1.50 -14.82
C PHE A 109 -1.66 -0.54 -13.62
N MET A 110 -1.79 0.76 -13.84
CA MET A 110 -1.67 1.76 -12.77
C MET A 110 -2.77 1.61 -11.72
N ALA A 111 -4.02 1.39 -12.12
CA ALA A 111 -5.11 1.11 -11.18
C ALA A 111 -4.84 -0.14 -10.34
N THR A 112 -4.25 -1.19 -10.92
CA THR A 112 -3.90 -2.42 -10.20
C THR A 112 -2.83 -2.16 -9.15
N VAL A 113 -1.74 -1.47 -9.52
CA VAL A 113 -0.66 -1.12 -8.58
C VAL A 113 -1.18 -0.19 -7.48
N SER A 114 -1.97 0.82 -7.82
CA SER A 114 -2.59 1.70 -6.82
C SER A 114 -3.50 0.95 -5.87
N SER A 115 -4.31 0.03 -6.38
CA SER A 115 -5.20 -0.80 -5.56
C SER A 115 -4.42 -1.65 -4.57
N GLN A 116 -3.31 -2.25 -5.00
CA GLN A 116 -2.43 -3.02 -4.14
C GLN A 116 -1.90 -2.16 -2.98
N ILE A 117 -1.35 -0.98 -3.28
CA ILE A 117 -0.79 -0.09 -2.25
C ILE A 117 -1.89 0.39 -1.29
N ILE A 118 -2.99 0.94 -1.81
CA ILE A 118 -4.08 1.52 -0.99
C ILE A 118 -4.72 0.46 -0.09
N THR A 119 -4.88 -0.78 -0.60
CA THR A 119 -5.49 -1.86 0.20
C THR A 119 -4.57 -2.35 1.31
N GLN A 120 -3.26 -2.41 1.05
CA GLN A 120 -2.27 -2.91 2.02
C GLN A 120 -1.77 -1.82 2.99
N CYS A 121 -1.83 -0.55 2.59
CA CYS A 121 -1.37 0.60 3.37
C CYS A 121 -2.56 1.53 3.66
N GLN A 122 -3.36 1.18 4.67
CA GLN A 122 -4.61 1.86 5.00
C GLN A 122 -4.56 3.39 5.24
N PRO A 123 -3.47 4.02 5.73
CA PRO A 123 -3.45 5.48 5.81
C PRO A 123 -3.37 6.16 4.44
N VAL A 124 -3.02 5.42 3.37
CA VAL A 124 -2.87 5.93 2.00
C VAL A 124 -4.16 5.76 1.22
N SER A 125 -4.67 6.86 0.66
CA SER A 125 -5.86 6.86 -0.20
C SER A 125 -5.62 7.43 -1.60
N LEU A 126 -4.39 7.86 -1.91
CA LEU A 126 -4.01 8.41 -3.21
C LEU A 126 -2.62 7.94 -3.62
N ILE A 127 -2.49 7.54 -4.87
CA ILE A 127 -1.21 7.25 -5.52
C ILE A 127 -1.11 8.13 -6.77
N GLU A 128 -0.02 8.89 -6.84
CA GLU A 128 0.34 9.69 -8.01
C GLU A 128 1.61 9.10 -8.64
N PHE A 129 1.52 8.69 -9.91
CA PHE A 129 2.67 8.28 -10.68
C PHE A 129 3.15 9.45 -11.53
N GLN A 130 4.42 9.80 -11.42
CA GLN A 130 5.02 10.88 -12.21
C GLN A 130 6.11 10.34 -13.11
N MET A 131 6.21 10.86 -14.34
CA MET A 131 7.40 10.67 -15.16
C MET A 131 8.46 11.69 -14.74
N ASN A 132 9.63 11.18 -14.34
CA ASN A 132 10.73 11.98 -13.80
C ASN A 132 11.14 13.12 -14.75
N TYR A 133 11.42 14.30 -14.21
CA TYR A 133 11.76 15.52 -14.95
C TYR A 133 10.72 15.99 -15.99
N THR A 134 9.46 15.57 -15.88
CA THR A 134 8.37 16.04 -16.73
C THR A 134 7.20 16.57 -15.90
N GLY A 135 6.20 17.16 -16.56
CA GLY A 135 4.91 17.51 -15.94
C GLY A 135 3.86 16.40 -16.03
N TRP A 136 4.19 15.22 -16.56
CA TRP A 136 3.22 14.14 -16.72
C TRP A 136 3.05 13.39 -15.39
N ALA A 137 1.83 13.44 -14.86
CA ALA A 137 1.37 12.62 -13.75
C ALA A 137 0.09 11.85 -14.08
N GLU A 138 -0.11 10.68 -13.47
CA GLU A 138 -1.38 9.96 -13.41
C GLU A 138 -1.76 9.73 -11.94
N ILE A 139 -3.00 10.07 -11.58
CA ILE A 139 -3.45 10.06 -10.18
C ILE A 139 -4.61 9.07 -10.01
N TYR A 140 -4.50 8.21 -9.01
CA TYR A 140 -5.50 7.24 -8.61
C TYR A 140 -5.80 7.41 -7.13
N GLY A 141 -7.06 7.28 -6.73
CA GLY A 141 -7.41 7.34 -5.32
C GLY A 141 -8.70 6.62 -4.97
N LEU A 142 -8.89 6.43 -3.67
CA LEU A 142 -10.02 5.72 -3.07
C LEU A 142 -11.27 6.60 -3.04
N VAL A 143 -12.21 6.33 -3.94
CA VAL A 143 -13.51 7.02 -4.05
C VAL A 143 -14.60 5.96 -3.93
N ASP A 144 -15.50 6.11 -2.95
CA ASP A 144 -16.60 5.17 -2.71
C ASP A 144 -16.13 3.70 -2.64
N ASP A 145 -15.12 3.45 -1.81
CA ASP A 145 -14.46 2.14 -1.59
C ASP A 145 -13.81 1.52 -2.83
N SER A 146 -13.67 2.28 -3.92
CA SER A 146 -13.05 1.85 -5.17
C SER A 146 -11.86 2.72 -5.54
N VAL A 147 -10.77 2.12 -5.99
CA VAL A 147 -9.62 2.87 -6.51
C VAL A 147 -9.90 3.24 -7.96
N VAL A 148 -9.97 4.55 -8.23
CA VAL A 148 -10.31 5.11 -9.55
C VAL A 148 -9.31 6.16 -9.97
N ALA A 149 -9.12 6.31 -11.28
CA ALA A 149 -8.37 7.44 -11.84
C ALA A 149 -9.10 8.76 -11.55
N PHE A 150 -8.35 9.76 -11.10
CA PHE A 150 -8.90 11.09 -10.82
C PHE A 150 -9.24 11.81 -12.12
N LYS A 151 -10.42 12.40 -12.16
CA LYS A 151 -10.93 13.07 -13.35
C LYS A 151 -10.26 14.42 -13.54
N CYS A 152 -9.96 14.72 -14.80
CA CYS A 152 -9.46 16.02 -15.20
C CYS A 152 -10.52 17.11 -14.93
N MET A 153 -10.11 18.20 -14.30
CA MET A 153 -10.90 19.43 -14.21
C MET A 153 -10.07 20.62 -14.69
N GLU A 154 -10.75 21.60 -15.27
CA GLU A 154 -10.18 22.89 -15.59
C GLU A 154 -9.81 23.63 -14.29
N ALA A 155 -8.69 24.34 -14.30
CA ALA A 155 -8.31 25.18 -13.18
C ALA A 155 -9.29 26.37 -13.08
N ASP A 156 -10.10 26.39 -12.03
CA ASP A 156 -10.82 27.59 -11.62
C ASP A 156 -9.81 28.54 -10.94
N THR A 157 -9.82 29.82 -11.31
CA THR A 157 -8.81 30.80 -10.91
C THR A 157 -8.74 31.01 -9.39
N ASP A 158 -9.76 30.59 -8.65
CA ASP A 158 -9.88 30.78 -7.21
C ASP A 158 -9.71 29.49 -6.38
N ALA A 159 -9.60 28.32 -7.02
CA ALA A 159 -9.53 27.03 -6.33
C ALA A 159 -8.09 26.58 -6.07
N ASN A 160 -7.61 26.75 -4.83
CA ASN A 160 -6.29 26.27 -4.41
C ASN A 160 -6.25 24.75 -4.10
N ARG A 161 -7.40 24.07 -4.12
CA ARG A 161 -7.53 22.64 -3.79
C ARG A 161 -8.54 21.97 -4.70
N ALA A 162 -8.23 20.77 -5.16
CA ALA A 162 -9.13 19.98 -5.99
C ALA A 162 -10.18 19.25 -5.12
N PRO A 163 -11.43 19.11 -5.58
CA PRO A 163 -12.37 18.15 -5.01
C PRO A 163 -11.80 16.73 -5.09
N TRP A 164 -12.06 15.91 -4.07
CA TRP A 164 -11.67 14.51 -4.09
C TRP A 164 -12.21 13.77 -5.33
N GLY A 165 -11.36 12.95 -5.96
CA GLY A 165 -11.68 12.30 -7.22
C GLY A 165 -11.45 13.16 -8.47
N GLN A 166 -10.93 14.38 -8.33
CA GLN A 166 -10.61 15.29 -9.44
C GLN A 166 -9.16 15.78 -9.36
N ARG A 167 -8.58 16.21 -10.48
CA ARG A 167 -7.24 16.82 -10.54
C ARG A 167 -7.23 17.98 -11.52
N PHE A 168 -6.44 19.01 -11.25
CA PHE A 168 -6.19 20.08 -12.22
C PHE A 168 -5.37 19.54 -13.38
N CYS A 169 -5.81 19.84 -14.60
CA CYS A 169 -5.07 19.53 -15.81
C CYS A 169 -4.30 20.76 -16.30
N LEU A 170 -3.11 20.49 -16.83
CA LEU A 170 -2.25 21.48 -17.49
C LEU A 170 -2.36 21.34 -19.00
#